data_AF-A0A4Y2I0F9-F1
#
_entry.id   AF-A0A4Y2I0F9-F1
#
_cell.length_a   1.000
_cell.length_b   1.000
_cell.length_c   1.000
_cell.angle_alpha   90.00
_cell.angle_beta   90.00
_cell.angle_gamma   90.00
#
_symmetry.space_group_name_H-M   'P 1'
#
loop_
_entity.id
_entity.type
_entity.pdbx_description
1 polymer ?
#
loop_
_entity_poly.entity_id
_entity_poly.type
_entity_poly.pdbx_seq_one_letter_code
_entity_poly.pdbx_strand_id
1 'polypeptide(L)'
;MDSDVFDYEPRNVADSNERNDVSFLNKSDQVSNLESTITETKRISRNSFSNEKDWERNTAKINRMQGKAYMVFRRADPKTTKRIGQDVPREERTMGLACNFLKRGCDTIPEQERKSLFDEFWFIMSWDLKKIVVCRTVDIKSTKQKTVNVDGRRQRMSSLFPISTLRD
;
A
#
# COMPACT_ATOMS: atom_id res chain seq x y z
N MET A 1 17.89 -42.53 1.59
CA MET A 1 17.52 -41.19 1.07
C MET A 1 16.03 -41.10 1.27
N ASP A 2 15.69 -40.74 2.51
CA ASP A 2 14.33 -40.79 3.03
C ASP A 2 13.55 -39.59 2.49
N SER A 3 12.41 -39.88 1.88
CA SER A 3 11.48 -38.92 1.32
C SER A 3 10.40 -38.62 2.35
N ASP A 4 10.57 -37.54 3.10
CA ASP A 4 9.56 -37.05 4.03
C ASP A 4 8.45 -36.34 3.26
N VAL A 5 7.36 -37.07 3.07
CA VAL A 5 6.04 -36.59 2.63
C VAL A 5 5.41 -35.84 3.81
N PHE A 6 5.25 -34.53 3.67
CA PHE A 6 4.48 -33.72 4.63
C PHE A 6 3.02 -33.67 4.19
N ASP A 7 2.20 -34.57 4.74
CA ASP A 7 0.75 -34.50 4.65
C ASP A 7 0.22 -33.40 5.59
N TYR A 8 -0.36 -32.34 5.03
CA TYR A 8 -1.01 -31.28 5.78
C TYR A 8 -2.54 -31.44 5.69
N GLU A 9 -3.15 -32.01 6.72
CA GLU A 9 -4.61 -31.97 6.90
C GLU A 9 -5.07 -30.62 7.47
N PRO A 10 -6.10 -29.98 6.89
CA PRO A 10 -6.71 -28.79 7.47
C PRO A 10 -7.64 -29.17 8.65
N ARG A 11 -7.34 -28.66 9.85
CA ARG A 11 -8.27 -28.69 10.97
C ARG A 11 -9.40 -27.68 10.75
N ASN A 12 -10.60 -28.16 10.50
CA ASN A 12 -11.83 -27.36 10.55
C ASN A 12 -12.16 -27.03 12.01
N VAL A 13 -11.99 -25.76 12.40
CA VAL A 13 -12.53 -25.24 13.67
C VAL A 13 -13.85 -24.54 13.35
N ALA A 14 -14.94 -25.22 13.68
CA ALA A 14 -16.27 -24.64 13.69
C ALA A 14 -16.41 -23.79 14.96
N ASP A 15 -16.58 -22.47 14.79
CA ASP A 15 -17.04 -21.59 15.87
C ASP A 15 -18.52 -21.28 15.66
N SER A 16 -19.33 -22.01 16.40
CA SER A 16 -20.73 -21.74 16.69
C SER A 16 -20.84 -20.48 17.55
N ASN A 17 -21.43 -19.41 17.00
CA ASN A 17 -21.92 -18.29 17.81
C ASN A 17 -23.45 -18.28 17.82
N GLU A 18 -23.98 -18.67 18.97
CA GLU A 18 -25.39 -18.61 19.35
C GLU A 18 -25.94 -17.18 19.27
N ARG A 19 -27.13 -17.07 18.67
CA ARG A 19 -27.98 -15.89 18.74
C ARG A 19 -28.55 -15.76 20.15
N ASN A 20 -28.25 -14.66 20.83
CA ASN A 20 -29.06 -14.18 21.95
C ASN A 20 -29.90 -12.99 21.48
N ASP A 21 -31.17 -13.30 21.22
CA ASP A 21 -32.23 -12.38 20.82
C ASP A 21 -32.86 -11.81 22.09
N VAL A 22 -32.50 -10.57 22.46
CA VAL A 22 -33.07 -9.90 23.63
C VAL A 22 -33.98 -8.79 23.15
N SER A 23 -35.27 -9.11 23.08
CA SER A 23 -36.35 -8.17 22.84
C SER A 23 -36.67 -7.41 24.12
N PHE A 24 -36.37 -6.12 24.15
CA PHE A 24 -36.96 -5.20 25.14
C PHE A 24 -37.95 -4.28 24.44
N LEU A 25 -39.23 -4.66 24.55
CA LEU A 25 -40.37 -3.78 24.40
C LEU A 25 -40.24 -2.62 25.39
N ASN A 26 -40.29 -1.38 24.89
CA ASN A 26 -40.82 -0.26 25.65
C ASN A 26 -41.78 0.50 24.74
N LYS A 27 -43.05 0.53 25.16
CA LYS A 27 -44.13 1.27 24.52
C LYS A 27 -44.57 2.36 25.50
N SER A 28 -44.86 3.53 24.94
CA SER A 28 -45.55 4.68 25.56
C SER A 28 -44.61 5.61 26.36
N ASP A 29 -44.60 6.95 26.22
CA ASP A 29 -45.66 7.89 25.85
C ASP A 29 -45.14 9.21 25.23
N GLN A 30 -45.98 9.74 24.34
CA GLN A 30 -46.37 11.16 24.14
C GLN A 30 -45.31 12.28 24.07
N VAL A 31 -45.28 12.85 22.87
CA VAL A 31 -44.77 14.14 22.39
C VAL A 31 -44.91 15.30 23.37
N SER A 32 -43.80 15.99 23.65
CA SER A 32 -43.80 17.46 23.74
C SER A 32 -42.54 18.01 23.06
N ASN A 33 -42.74 18.85 22.06
CA ASN A 33 -41.69 19.55 21.34
C ASN A 33 -41.05 20.61 22.25
N LEU A 34 -39.73 20.58 22.38
CA LEU A 34 -38.93 21.77 22.66
C LEU A 34 -37.62 21.67 21.89
N GLU A 35 -37.47 22.57 20.91
CA GLU A 35 -36.22 22.80 20.21
C GLU A 35 -35.08 22.98 21.22
N SER A 36 -34.07 22.11 21.12
CA SER A 36 -32.74 22.45 21.59
C SER A 36 -31.74 21.96 20.54
N THR A 37 -31.31 22.89 19.71
CA THR A 37 -30.20 22.74 18.78
C THR A 37 -28.91 22.61 19.58
N ILE A 38 -28.67 21.45 20.18
CA ILE A 38 -27.41 21.12 20.81
C ILE A 38 -26.68 20.23 19.82
N THR A 39 -25.75 20.81 19.06
CA THR A 39 -24.76 20.03 18.33
C THR A 39 -24.02 19.18 19.36
N GLU A 40 -24.39 17.91 19.42
CA GLU A 40 -23.85 16.93 20.32
C GLU A 40 -22.39 16.69 19.96
N THR A 41 -21.48 17.47 20.57
CA THR A 41 -20.05 17.20 20.46
C THR A 41 -19.78 15.91 21.21
N LYS A 42 -19.77 14.77 20.48
CA LYS A 42 -19.30 13.49 21.00
C LYS A 42 -17.96 13.71 21.71
N ARG A 43 -17.95 13.48 23.03
CA ARG A 43 -16.71 13.49 23.82
C ARG A 43 -15.81 12.39 23.27
N ILE A 44 -14.70 12.78 22.65
CA ILE A 44 -13.69 11.85 22.17
C ILE A 44 -13.10 11.17 23.42
N SER A 45 -13.51 9.92 23.65
CA SER A 45 -12.91 9.06 24.66
C SER A 45 -11.42 8.91 24.35
N ARG A 46 -10.56 9.21 25.34
CA ARG A 46 -9.10 9.13 25.20
C ARG A 46 -8.56 7.70 25.11
N ASN A 47 -9.42 6.69 25.22
CA ASN A 47 -9.07 5.27 25.28
C ASN A 47 -9.45 4.47 24.02
N SER A 48 -9.65 5.11 22.87
CA SER A 48 -9.78 4.35 21.62
C SER A 48 -8.39 3.83 21.20
N PHE A 49 -8.21 2.52 21.18
CA PHE A 49 -7.07 1.90 20.49
C PHE A 49 -7.10 2.35 19.03
N SER A 50 -6.07 3.06 18.58
CA SER A 50 -5.99 3.51 17.19
C SER A 50 -5.61 2.32 16.30
N ASN A 51 -6.45 2.00 15.30
CA ASN A 51 -6.07 1.02 14.29
C ASN A 51 -5.01 1.62 13.36
N GLU A 52 -3.89 0.91 13.20
CA GLU A 52 -2.80 1.34 12.32
C GLU A 52 -3.23 1.47 10.84
N LYS A 53 -4.24 0.69 10.42
CA LYS A 53 -4.80 0.73 9.05
C LYS A 53 -5.53 2.03 8.73
N ASP A 54 -6.05 2.71 9.75
CA ASP A 54 -6.84 3.93 9.63
C ASP A 54 -5.95 5.19 9.66
N TRP A 55 -4.64 5.02 9.87
CA TRP A 55 -3.70 6.12 9.82
C TRP A 55 -3.59 6.62 8.38
N GLU A 56 -3.85 7.92 8.17
CA GLU A 56 -3.89 8.54 6.83
C GLU A 56 -2.63 8.24 5.98
N ARG A 57 -1.46 8.16 6.63
CA ARG A 57 -0.19 7.77 5.98
C ARG A 57 -0.20 6.33 5.50
N ASN A 58 -0.73 5.41 6.29
CA ASN A 58 -0.80 3.99 5.95
C ASN A 58 -1.85 3.76 4.87
N THR A 59 -3.01 4.43 4.96
CA THR A 59 -4.02 4.40 3.90
C THR A 59 -3.46 4.95 2.59
N ALA A 60 -2.78 6.10 2.60
CA ALA A 60 -2.13 6.66 1.42
C ALA A 60 -1.03 5.75 0.84
N LYS A 61 -0.27 5.07 1.71
CA LYS A 61 0.72 4.07 1.30
C LYS A 61 0.04 2.88 0.60
N ILE A 62 -1.05 2.34 1.15
CA ILE A 62 -1.81 1.23 0.56
C ILE A 62 -2.44 1.66 -0.77
N ASN A 63 -3.05 2.83 -0.84
CA ASN A 63 -3.66 3.33 -2.08
C ASN A 63 -2.60 3.55 -3.16
N ARG A 64 -1.46 4.17 -2.83
CA ARG A 64 -0.32 4.31 -3.74
C ARG A 64 0.18 2.96 -4.23
N MET A 65 0.25 1.98 -3.33
CA MET A 65 0.65 0.62 -3.64
C MET A 65 -0.30 -0.02 -4.63
N GLN A 66 -1.61 0.12 -4.44
CA GLN A 66 -2.64 -0.43 -5.32
C GLN A 66 -2.85 0.39 -6.61
N GLY A 67 -2.16 1.53 -6.74
CA GLY A 67 -2.37 2.46 -7.84
C GLY A 67 -3.65 3.28 -7.73
N LYS A 68 -4.40 3.22 -6.62
CA LYS A 68 -5.61 4.01 -6.40
C LYS A 68 -5.31 5.48 -6.18
N ALA A 69 -6.34 6.32 -6.29
CA ALA A 69 -6.24 7.72 -5.92
C ALA A 69 -5.85 7.89 -4.44
N TYR A 70 -4.98 8.86 -4.15
CA TYR A 70 -4.51 9.13 -2.79
C TYR A 70 -4.09 10.58 -2.60
N MET A 71 -4.12 11.05 -1.35
CA MET A 71 -3.66 12.40 -1.01
C MET A 71 -2.17 12.38 -0.65
N VAL A 72 -1.39 13.27 -1.26
CA VAL A 72 0.05 13.41 -1.07
C VAL A 72 0.33 14.43 0.01
N PHE A 73 1.33 14.12 0.85
CA PHE A 73 1.86 15.07 1.81
C PHE A 73 2.78 16.08 1.13
N ARG A 74 2.47 17.37 1.27
CA ARG A 74 3.28 18.48 0.77
C ARG A 74 3.65 19.42 1.92
N ARG A 75 4.84 20.02 1.83
CA ARG A 75 5.19 21.17 2.69
C ARG A 75 4.38 22.39 2.24
N ALA A 76 3.74 23.06 3.18
CA ALA A 76 2.99 24.28 2.90
C ALA A 76 3.93 25.37 2.35
N ASP A 77 5.10 25.55 2.99
CA ASP A 77 6.14 26.44 2.52
C ASP A 77 7.39 25.65 2.11
N PRO A 78 7.97 25.89 0.92
CA PRO A 78 9.19 25.20 0.49
C PRO A 78 10.39 25.43 1.43
N LYS A 79 10.40 26.58 2.12
CA LYS A 79 11.50 27.02 3.00
C LYS A 79 11.37 26.51 4.44
N THR A 80 10.22 25.96 4.86
CA THR A 80 10.02 25.50 6.24
C THR A 80 9.51 24.05 6.28
N THR A 81 10.01 23.27 7.23
CA THR A 81 9.57 21.87 7.44
C THR A 81 8.41 21.76 8.44
N LYS A 82 8.02 22.88 9.06
CA LYS A 82 7.13 22.88 10.23
C LYS A 82 5.69 22.51 9.92
N ARG A 83 5.23 22.76 8.68
CA ARG A 83 3.85 22.51 8.26
C ARG A 83 3.82 21.60 7.05
N ILE A 84 3.38 20.36 7.26
CA ILE A 84 3.15 19.36 6.22
C ILE A 84 1.65 19.09 6.19
N GLY A 85 1.00 19.41 5.07
CA GLY A 85 -0.40 19.12 4.81
C GLY A 85 -0.56 17.93 3.88
N GLN A 86 -1.68 17.22 3.96
CA GLN A 86 -2.06 16.16 3.02
C GLN A 86 -3.16 16.68 2.07
N ASP A 87 -2.78 17.60 1.21
CA ASP A 87 -3.69 18.48 0.47
C ASP A 87 -3.67 18.26 -1.04
N VAL A 88 -2.69 17.54 -1.57
CA VAL A 88 -2.54 17.34 -3.02
C VAL A 88 -3.14 16.00 -3.45
N PRO A 89 -4.26 15.97 -4.19
CA PRO A 89 -4.79 14.73 -4.72
C PRO A 89 -3.86 14.17 -5.81
N ARG A 90 -3.68 12.85 -5.79
CA ARG A 90 -3.05 12.08 -6.86
C ARG A 90 -4.10 11.15 -7.43
N GLU A 91 -4.27 11.20 -8.73
CA GLU A 91 -5.23 10.38 -9.46
C GLU A 91 -4.83 8.89 -9.43
N GLU A 92 -5.84 8.06 -9.62
CA GLU A 92 -5.69 6.63 -9.83
C GLU A 92 -4.87 6.35 -11.10
N ARG A 93 -4.10 5.27 -11.06
CA ARG A 93 -3.37 4.76 -12.21
C ARG A 93 -4.37 4.25 -13.21
N THR A 94 -4.26 4.78 -14.42
CA THR A 94 -4.99 4.30 -15.58
C THR A 94 -4.02 3.69 -16.57
N MET A 95 -4.52 2.76 -17.37
CA MET A 95 -3.73 2.22 -18.47
C MET A 95 -3.60 3.29 -19.56
N GLY A 96 -2.37 3.52 -20.00
CA GLY A 96 -2.12 4.41 -21.13
C GLY A 96 -2.54 3.79 -22.46
N LEU A 97 -2.66 4.64 -23.49
CA LEU A 97 -2.90 4.22 -24.87
C LEU A 97 -1.89 3.16 -25.32
N ALA A 98 -2.30 2.37 -26.31
CA ALA A 98 -1.41 1.42 -26.97
C ALA A 98 -0.14 2.12 -27.47
N CYS A 99 0.97 1.39 -27.35
CA CYS A 99 2.24 1.86 -27.85
C CYS A 99 2.20 1.90 -29.38
N ASN A 100 2.41 3.08 -29.97
CA ASN A 100 2.44 3.26 -31.43
C ASN A 100 3.84 3.07 -32.05
N PHE A 101 4.81 2.57 -31.28
CA PHE A 101 6.19 2.44 -31.74
C PHE A 101 6.43 1.08 -32.40
N LEU A 102 6.22 1.02 -33.71
CA LEU A 102 6.36 -0.19 -34.56
C LEU A 102 7.70 -0.92 -34.37
N LYS A 103 8.80 -0.20 -34.10
CA LYS A 103 10.14 -0.78 -33.92
C LYS A 103 10.35 -1.53 -32.60
N ARG A 104 9.37 -1.51 -31.69
CA ARG A 104 9.45 -2.16 -30.37
C ARG A 104 8.54 -3.39 -30.23
N GLY A 105 7.95 -3.86 -31.34
CA GLY A 105 7.02 -5.00 -31.30
C GLY A 105 5.76 -4.72 -30.47
N CYS A 106 5.33 -3.46 -30.42
CA CYS A 106 4.17 -3.08 -29.61
C CYS A 106 2.86 -3.71 -30.10
N ASP A 107 2.79 -4.08 -31.38
CA ASP A 107 1.64 -4.78 -31.99
C ASP A 107 1.54 -6.25 -31.58
N THR A 108 2.59 -6.80 -30.94
CA THR A 108 2.63 -8.20 -30.53
C THR A 108 1.77 -8.48 -29.30
N ILE A 109 1.47 -7.46 -28.49
CA ILE A 109 0.72 -7.64 -27.23
C ILE A 109 -0.72 -7.16 -27.43
N PRO A 110 -1.72 -8.07 -27.38
CA PRO A 110 -3.12 -7.69 -27.50
C PRO A 110 -3.58 -6.87 -26.29
N GLU A 111 -4.59 -6.01 -26.48
CA GLU A 111 -5.09 -5.10 -25.43
C GLU A 111 -5.55 -5.84 -24.16
N GLN A 112 -6.10 -7.05 -24.32
CA GLN A 112 -6.53 -7.88 -23.20
C GLN A 112 -5.35 -8.30 -22.30
N GLU A 113 -4.21 -8.66 -22.90
CA GLU A 113 -3.00 -8.99 -22.14
C GLU A 113 -2.37 -7.75 -21.52
N ARG A 114 -2.43 -6.59 -22.20
CA ARG A 114 -2.03 -5.31 -21.59
C ARG A 114 -2.84 -5.02 -20.33
N LYS A 115 -4.14 -5.30 -20.37
CA LYS A 115 -5.05 -5.15 -19.23
C LYS A 115 -4.75 -6.11 -18.10
N SER A 116 -4.60 -7.40 -18.37
CA SER A 116 -4.26 -8.35 -17.32
C SER A 116 -2.93 -8.00 -16.64
N LEU A 117 -1.90 -7.63 -17.41
CA LEU A 117 -0.62 -7.19 -16.88
C LEU A 117 -0.77 -5.92 -16.03
N PHE A 118 -1.57 -4.96 -16.46
CA PHE A 118 -1.83 -3.74 -15.71
C PHE A 118 -2.52 -4.03 -14.37
N ASP A 119 -3.59 -4.84 -14.41
CA ASP A 119 -4.40 -5.15 -13.23
C ASP A 119 -3.62 -6.00 -12.23
N GLU A 120 -2.91 -7.03 -12.72
CA GLU A 120 -2.07 -7.88 -11.88
C GLU A 120 -0.95 -7.07 -11.25
N PHE A 121 -0.25 -6.25 -12.04
CA PHE A 121 0.79 -5.40 -11.52
C PHE A 121 0.21 -4.44 -10.48
N TRP A 122 -0.77 -3.58 -10.79
CA TRP A 122 -1.19 -2.56 -9.83
C TRP A 122 -2.01 -3.08 -8.66
N PHE A 123 -3.00 -3.94 -8.89
CA PHE A 123 -3.99 -4.31 -7.87
C PHE A 123 -3.65 -5.58 -7.10
N ILE A 124 -2.95 -6.54 -7.72
CA ILE A 124 -2.68 -7.86 -7.11
C ILE A 124 -1.28 -7.91 -6.49
N MET A 125 -0.25 -7.44 -7.19
CA MET A 125 1.14 -7.60 -6.74
C MET A 125 1.50 -6.73 -5.53
N SER A 126 2.23 -7.33 -4.58
CA SER A 126 2.90 -6.63 -3.49
C SER A 126 4.07 -5.76 -3.99
N TRP A 127 4.57 -4.86 -3.14
CA TRP A 127 5.71 -4.00 -3.51
C TRP A 127 6.97 -4.79 -3.84
N ASP A 128 7.19 -5.90 -3.15
CA ASP A 128 8.36 -6.73 -3.37
C ASP A 128 8.30 -7.44 -4.72
N LEU A 129 7.13 -7.97 -5.08
CA LEU A 129 6.89 -8.55 -6.40
C LEU A 129 7.05 -7.52 -7.52
N LYS A 130 6.48 -6.32 -7.33
CA LYS A 130 6.64 -5.20 -8.29
C LYS A 130 8.09 -4.86 -8.56
N LYS A 131 8.91 -4.76 -7.50
CA LYS A 131 10.35 -4.50 -7.64
C LYS A 131 11.04 -5.60 -8.43
N ILE A 132 10.74 -6.86 -8.15
CA ILE A 132 11.31 -8.01 -8.86
C ILE A 132 10.95 -7.96 -10.35
N VAL A 133 9.68 -7.73 -10.69
CA VAL A 133 9.21 -7.61 -12.07
C VAL A 133 9.94 -6.50 -12.81
N VAL A 134 10.05 -5.31 -12.21
CA VAL A 134 10.76 -4.17 -12.84
C VAL A 134 12.25 -4.48 -13.02
N CYS A 135 12.91 -5.04 -12.01
CA CYS A 135 14.34 -5.38 -12.09
C CYS A 135 14.63 -6.49 -13.12
N ARG A 136 13.66 -7.38 -13.40
CA ARG A 136 13.80 -8.46 -14.38
C ARG A 136 13.46 -8.03 -15.80
N THR A 137 12.59 -7.04 -15.98
CA THR A 137 12.09 -6.62 -17.30
C THR A 137 12.88 -5.47 -17.92
N VAL A 138 13.66 -4.74 -17.12
CA VAL A 138 14.39 -3.55 -17.58
C VAL A 138 15.90 -3.76 -17.47
N ASP A 139 16.62 -3.45 -18.55
CA ASP A 139 18.08 -3.40 -18.54
C ASP A 139 18.59 -2.20 -17.73
N ILE A 140 19.15 -2.45 -16.55
CA ILE A 140 19.74 -1.42 -15.71
C ILE A 140 21.16 -1.12 -16.22
N LYS A 141 21.31 -0.02 -16.94
CA LYS A 141 22.63 0.49 -17.37
C LYS A 141 23.23 1.40 -16.30
N SER A 142 24.51 1.23 -16.00
CA SER A 142 25.23 2.12 -15.09
C SER A 142 25.34 3.53 -15.69
N THR A 143 25.18 4.55 -14.84
CA THR A 143 25.32 5.94 -15.27
C THR A 143 26.78 6.23 -15.62
N LYS A 144 27.01 6.81 -16.81
CA LYS A 144 28.36 7.11 -17.33
C LYS A 144 29.11 8.16 -16.51
N GLN A 145 28.39 9.12 -15.93
CA GLN A 145 28.95 10.13 -15.04
C GLN A 145 28.58 9.79 -13.60
N LYS A 146 29.59 9.45 -12.80
CA LYS A 146 29.48 9.51 -11.34
C LYS A 146 29.85 10.93 -10.94
N THR A 147 28.93 11.67 -10.34
CA THR A 147 29.31 12.90 -9.64
C THR A 147 30.27 12.46 -8.53
N VAL A 148 31.56 12.72 -8.71
CA VAL A 148 32.54 12.59 -7.64
C VAL A 148 32.20 13.72 -6.67
N ASN A 149 31.37 13.42 -5.67
CA ASN A 149 31.27 14.27 -4.50
C ASN A 149 32.63 14.16 -3.81
N VAL A 150 33.53 15.10 -4.12
CA VAL A 150 34.84 15.21 -3.48
C VAL A 150 34.68 15.39 -1.96
N ASP A 151 33.51 15.86 -1.48
CA ASP A 151 33.25 16.08 -0.05
C ASP A 151 31.92 15.49 0.43
N GLY A 152 31.77 14.16 0.39
CA GLY A 152 30.53 13.50 0.80
C GLY A 152 30.72 12.14 1.46
N ARG A 153 31.46 12.06 2.58
CA ARG A 153 31.46 10.86 3.45
C ARG A 153 30.06 10.63 4.04
N ARG A 154 29.23 9.87 3.32
CA ARG A 154 28.25 8.97 3.94
C ARG A 154 28.54 7.57 3.41
N GLN A 155 29.36 6.84 4.17
CA GLN A 155 29.53 5.40 3.96
C GLN A 155 28.15 4.76 4.15
N ARG A 156 27.53 4.38 3.04
CA ARG A 156 26.41 3.45 3.04
C ARG A 156 27.06 2.08 3.19
N MET A 157 27.04 1.51 4.39
CA MET A 157 27.47 0.13 4.59
C MET A 157 26.59 -0.77 3.72
N SER A 158 27.09 -1.18 2.57
CA SER A 158 26.57 -2.35 1.88
C SER A 158 26.97 -3.55 2.72
N SER A 159 26.01 -4.20 3.37
CA SER A 159 26.18 -5.49 4.02
C SER A 159 26.54 -6.54 2.96
N LEU A 160 27.83 -6.63 2.63
CA LEU A 160 28.41 -7.77 1.95
C LEU A 160 28.84 -8.73 3.04
N PHE A 161 28.14 -9.85 3.16
CA PHE A 161 28.60 -10.98 3.95
C PHE A 161 29.94 -11.46 3.38
N PRO A 162 31.04 -11.52 4.16
CA PRO A 162 32.28 -12.09 3.68
C PRO A 162 32.14 -13.62 3.59
N ILE A 163 32.25 -14.14 2.37
CA ILE A 163 32.57 -15.55 2.13
C ILE A 163 34.02 -15.75 2.59
N SER A 164 34.19 -16.44 3.71
CA SER A 164 35.51 -16.90 4.16
C SER A 164 35.99 -18.00 3.20
N THR A 165 36.88 -17.67 2.27
CA THR A 165 37.72 -18.67 1.61
C THR A 165 38.93 -18.93 2.51
N LEU A 166 38.94 -20.09 3.18
CA LEU A 166 40.09 -20.63 3.89
C LEU A 166 40.86 -21.52 2.90
N ARG A 167 42.05 -21.04 2.53
CA ARG A 167 43.22 -21.75 1.96
C ARG A 167 44.41 -21.10 2.67
N ASP A 168 45.39 -21.78 3.25
CA ASP A 168 45.88 -23.15 3.10
C ASP A 168 46.05 -23.84 4.46
#